data_AF-R8BAM0-F1
#
_entry.id   AF-R8BAM0-F1
#
_cell.length_a   1.000
_cell.length_b   1.000
_cell.length_c   1.000
_cell.angle_alpha   90.00
_cell.angle_beta   90.00
_cell.angle_gamma   90.00
#
_symmetry.space_group_name_H-M   'P 1'
#
loop_
_entity.id
_entity.type
_entity.pdbx_description
1 polymer ?
#
loop_
_entity_poly.entity_id
_entity_poly.type
_entity_poly.pdbx_seq_one_letter_code
_entity_poly.pdbx_strand_id
1 'polypeptide(L)'
;MGSRTHIFGQLWREYSLSDSRYLTQDSFVTCMETITAAFWGPLSFVCTYFIATNHPLRHPLQIIISLGQLYGDILYYATCTFDNWVKFTSYCRPETFYFFAYYLLCNAFWIVIPLLLIWQSAKETGKAFAKLQALEKGDIKKHI
;
A
#
# COMPACT_ATOMS: atom_id res chain seq x y z
N MET A 1 9.06 16.32 16.83
CA MET A 1 10.08 15.70 15.95
C MET A 1 11.23 16.63 15.54
N GLY A 2 11.12 17.96 15.66
CA GLY A 2 12.06 18.92 15.04
C GLY A 2 13.52 18.99 15.55
N SER A 3 13.87 18.35 16.68
CA SER A 3 15.25 18.35 17.21
C SER A 3 15.99 17.00 17.07
N ARG A 4 15.37 15.99 16.44
CA ARG A 4 15.99 14.65 16.31
C ARG A 4 17.06 14.67 15.21
N THR A 5 18.32 14.52 15.60
CA THR A 5 19.48 14.58 14.71
C THR A 5 19.82 13.25 14.01
N HIS A 6 19.19 12.14 14.40
CA HIS A 6 19.41 10.85 13.75
C HIS A 6 18.83 10.82 12.33
N ILE A 7 19.43 10.00 11.45
CA ILE A 7 19.13 9.96 10.01
C ILE A 7 17.65 9.76 9.69
N PHE A 8 16.94 8.88 10.41
CA PHE A 8 15.50 8.67 10.21
C PHE A 8 14.66 9.90 10.59
N GLY A 9 15.09 10.64 11.62
CA GLY A 9 14.44 11.90 12.00
C GLY A 9 14.64 12.97 10.93
N GLN A 10 15.82 13.03 10.32
CA GLN A 10 16.10 13.94 9.20
C GLN A 10 15.34 13.54 7.93
N LEU A 11 15.22 12.24 7.64
CA LEU A 11 14.45 11.74 6.50
C LEU A 11 12.97 12.12 6.61
N TRP A 12 12.35 11.88 7.76
CA TRP A 12 10.95 12.28 7.98
C TRP A 12 10.76 13.79 7.96
N ARG A 13 11.74 14.55 8.46
CA ARG A 13 11.73 16.01 8.36
C ARG A 13 11.78 16.47 6.89
N GLU A 14 12.64 15.87 6.08
CA GLU A 14 12.73 16.19 4.66
C GLU A 14 11.44 15.81 3.92
N TYR A 15 10.92 14.61 4.16
CA TYR A 15 9.68 14.17 3.53
C TYR A 15 8.48 15.03 3.93
N SER A 16 8.45 15.56 5.17
CA SER A 16 7.37 16.45 5.62
C SER A 16 7.27 17.78 4.87
N LEU A 17 8.23 18.12 4.01
CA LEU A 17 8.09 19.23 3.07
C LEU A 17 7.02 18.94 2.00
N SER A 18 6.78 17.66 1.71
CA SER A 18 5.67 17.21 0.86
C SER A 18 4.33 17.29 1.59
N ASP A 19 4.33 16.98 2.88
CA ASP A 19 3.16 16.96 3.74
C ASP A 19 3.52 17.15 5.21
N SER A 20 3.21 18.34 5.72
CA SER A 20 3.52 18.72 7.10
C SER A 20 2.79 17.89 8.17
N ARG A 21 1.77 17.10 7.81
CA ARG A 21 1.07 16.19 8.74
C ARG A 21 1.99 15.16 9.39
N TYR A 22 3.08 14.80 8.71
CA TYR A 22 4.14 13.94 9.25
C TYR A 22 4.93 14.57 10.41
N LEU A 23 4.90 15.89 10.56
CA LEU A 23 5.48 16.59 11.71
C LEU A 23 4.46 16.92 12.80
N THR A 24 3.17 16.98 12.47
CA THR A 24 2.12 17.54 13.35
C THR A 24 1.26 16.51 14.08
N GLN A 25 1.64 15.22 14.12
CA GLN A 25 0.86 14.15 14.77
C GLN A 25 -0.62 14.14 14.31
N ASP A 26 -0.85 14.35 13.01
CA ASP A 26 -2.18 14.21 12.43
C ASP A 26 -2.77 12.84 12.77
N SER A 27 -4.03 12.83 13.19
CA SER A 27 -4.67 11.62 13.74
C SER A 27 -4.82 10.53 12.70
N PHE A 28 -5.10 10.88 11.44
CA PHE A 28 -5.20 9.90 10.36
C PHE A 28 -3.82 9.37 9.98
N VAL A 29 -2.87 10.26 9.65
CA VAL A 29 -1.52 9.87 9.21
C VAL A 29 -0.83 9.02 10.27
N THR A 30 -0.91 9.41 11.54
CA THR A 30 -0.29 8.65 12.64
C THR A 30 -0.88 7.24 12.76
N CYS A 31 -2.20 7.10 12.68
CA CYS A 31 -2.86 5.79 12.77
C CYS A 31 -2.54 4.91 11.55
N MET A 32 -2.62 5.46 10.35
CA MET A 32 -2.36 4.76 9.09
C MET A 32 -0.91 4.26 9.03
N GLU A 33 0.06 5.10 9.36
CA GLU A 33 1.48 4.74 9.37
C GLU A 33 1.78 3.69 10.44
N THR A 34 1.13 3.77 11.60
CA THR A 34 1.28 2.75 12.66
C THR A 34 0.81 1.38 12.17
N ILE A 35 -0.34 1.30 11.50
CA ILE A 35 -0.82 0.04 10.90
C ILE A 35 0.15 -0.45 9.82
N THR A 36 0.65 0.45 8.98
CA THR A 36 1.59 0.12 7.92
C THR A 36 2.89 -0.45 8.46
N ALA A 37 3.44 0.18 9.49
CA ALA A 37 4.66 -0.28 10.16
C ALA A 37 4.45 -1.59 10.93
N ALA A 38 3.33 -1.74 11.63
CA ALA A 38 3.07 -2.89 12.49
C ALA A 38 2.60 -4.14 11.72
N PHE A 39 1.89 -3.96 10.59
CA PHE A 39 1.29 -5.07 9.84
C PHE A 39 1.85 -5.20 8.43
N TRP A 40 1.75 -4.15 7.59
CA TRP A 40 2.12 -4.28 6.19
C TRP A 40 3.61 -4.52 5.98
N GLY A 41 4.47 -3.89 6.78
CA GLY A 41 5.91 -4.16 6.78
C GLY A 41 6.23 -5.64 7.09
N PRO A 42 5.90 -6.15 8.29
CA PRO A 42 6.14 -7.56 8.64
C PRO A 42 5.49 -8.56 7.68
N LEU A 43 4.23 -8.34 7.26
CA LEU A 43 3.54 -9.23 6.33
C LEU A 43 4.19 -9.24 4.94
N SER A 44 4.83 -8.16 4.51
CA SER A 44 5.57 -8.13 3.24
C SER A 44 6.78 -9.07 3.25
N PHE A 45 7.46 -9.22 4.39
CA PHE A 45 8.52 -10.23 4.55
C PHE A 45 7.95 -11.65 4.51
N VAL A 46 6.82 -11.90 5.17
CA VAL A 46 6.12 -13.19 5.11
C VAL A 46 5.69 -13.51 3.68
N CYS A 47 5.17 -12.52 2.95
CA CYS A 47 4.81 -12.67 1.54
C CYS A 47 6.02 -13.02 0.68
N THR A 48 7.18 -12.41 0.94
CA THR A 48 8.44 -12.74 0.26
C THR A 48 8.86 -14.19 0.53
N TYR A 49 8.74 -14.66 1.78
CA TYR A 49 8.96 -16.06 2.12
C TYR A 49 7.99 -17.01 1.39
N PHE A 50 6.71 -16.65 1.27
CA PHE A 50 5.72 -17.41 0.50
C PHE A 50 6.03 -17.46 -1.00
N ILE A 51 6.62 -16.39 -1.55
CA ILE A 51 7.14 -16.38 -2.92
C ILE A 51 8.29 -17.38 -3.05
N ALA A 52 9.27 -17.33 -2.15
CA ALA A 52 10.45 -18.20 -2.20
C ALA A 52 10.12 -19.69 -2.03
N THR A 53 9.08 -20.01 -1.27
CA THR A 53 8.67 -21.40 -0.97
C THR A 53 7.53 -21.90 -1.85
N ASN A 54 7.06 -21.10 -2.82
CA ASN A 54 5.86 -21.40 -3.62
C ASN A 54 4.63 -21.77 -2.76
N HIS A 55 4.45 -21.08 -1.65
CA HIS A 55 3.38 -21.38 -0.69
C HIS A 55 1.99 -21.09 -1.31
N PRO A 56 0.97 -21.96 -1.13
CA PRO A 56 -0.35 -21.79 -1.75
C PRO A 56 -1.07 -20.49 -1.32
N LEU A 57 -0.76 -19.97 -0.12
CA LEU A 57 -1.33 -18.71 0.38
C LEU A 57 -0.60 -17.45 -0.09
N ARG A 58 0.40 -17.55 -0.98
CA ARG A 58 1.11 -16.39 -1.55
C ARG A 58 0.15 -15.36 -2.13
N HIS A 59 -0.74 -15.78 -3.05
CA HIS A 59 -1.62 -14.86 -3.77
C HIS A 59 -2.68 -14.20 -2.87
N PRO A 60 -3.37 -14.92 -1.97
CA PRO A 60 -4.24 -14.30 -0.97
C PRO A 60 -3.52 -13.25 -0.12
N LEU A 61 -2.33 -13.59 0.41
CA LEU A 61 -1.57 -12.66 1.26
C LEU A 61 -1.09 -11.43 0.47
N GLN A 62 -0.60 -11.63 -0.75
CA GLN A 62 -0.20 -10.54 -1.65
C GLN A 62 -1.36 -9.58 -1.93
N ILE A 63 -2.57 -10.08 -2.15
CA ILE A 63 -3.78 -9.25 -2.36
C ILE A 63 -4.11 -8.44 -1.10
N ILE A 64 -4.09 -9.06 0.08
CA ILE A 64 -4.42 -8.39 1.35
C ILE A 64 -3.47 -7.22 1.60
N ILE A 65 -2.16 -7.45 1.49
CA ILE A 65 -1.14 -6.41 1.70
C ILE A 65 -1.29 -5.29 0.66
N SER A 66 -1.43 -5.66 -0.61
CA SER A 66 -1.55 -4.70 -1.71
C SER A 66 -2.80 -3.83 -1.58
N LEU A 67 -3.93 -4.42 -1.21
CA LEU A 67 -5.16 -3.67 -0.96
C LEU A 67 -5.01 -2.75 0.25
N GLY A 68 -4.36 -3.20 1.32
CA GLY A 68 -4.09 -2.37 2.49
C GLY A 68 -3.24 -1.14 2.17
N GLN A 69 -2.18 -1.31 1.38
CA GLN A 69 -1.33 -0.19 0.91
C GLN A 69 -2.12 0.78 0.03
N LEU A 70 -2.84 0.26 -0.97
CA LEU A 70 -3.64 1.08 -1.88
C LEU A 70 -4.73 1.86 -1.13
N TYR A 71 -5.42 1.21 -0.20
CA TYR A 71 -6.50 1.84 0.56
C TYR A 71 -5.97 2.94 1.50
N GLY A 72 -4.86 2.70 2.19
CA GLY A 72 -4.20 3.70 3.01
C GLY A 72 -3.81 4.93 2.20
N ASP A 73 -3.17 4.73 1.04
CA ASP A 73 -2.71 5.83 0.20
C ASP A 73 -3.87 6.62 -0.42
N ILE A 74 -4.94 5.95 -0.87
CA ILE A 74 -6.16 6.64 -1.33
C ILE A 74 -6.74 7.53 -0.23
N LEU A 75 -6.82 7.03 1.02
CA LEU A 75 -7.30 7.83 2.14
C LEU A 75 -6.34 8.97 2.51
N TYR A 76 -5.03 8.77 2.37
CA TYR A 76 -4.02 9.79 2.57
C TYR A 76 -4.22 10.99 1.62
N TYR A 77 -4.44 10.73 0.32
CA TYR A 77 -4.77 11.76 -0.66
C TYR A 77 -6.15 12.38 -0.42
N ALA A 78 -7.15 11.55 -0.11
CA ALA A 78 -8.52 12.01 0.11
C ALA A 78 -8.61 12.97 1.29
N THR A 79 -7.97 12.65 2.41
CA THR A 79 -7.93 13.52 3.60
C THR A 79 -7.17 14.82 3.34
N CYS A 80 -6.03 14.75 2.64
CA CYS A 80 -5.28 15.95 2.24
C CYS A 80 -6.12 16.88 1.37
N THR A 81 -6.80 16.29 0.36
CA THR A 81 -7.64 17.02 -0.57
C THR A 81 -8.85 17.60 0.14
N PHE A 82 -9.50 16.83 0.99
CA PHE A 82 -10.63 17.31 1.78
C PHE A 82 -10.26 18.51 2.64
N ASP A 83 -9.14 18.44 3.37
CA ASP A 83 -8.68 19.54 4.22
C ASP A 83 -8.29 20.79 3.40
N ASN A 84 -7.69 20.61 2.23
CA ASN A 84 -7.39 21.73 1.34
C ASN A 84 -8.66 22.40 0.79
N TRP A 85 -9.66 21.62 0.40
CA TRP A 85 -10.89 22.14 -0.23
C TRP A 85 -11.91 22.68 0.77
N VAL A 86 -12.00 22.08 1.97
CA VAL A 86 -13.02 22.41 2.98
C VAL A 86 -12.47 23.28 4.09
N LYS A 87 -11.24 23.02 4.55
CA LYS A 87 -10.60 23.78 5.64
C LYS A 87 -9.61 24.83 5.13
N PHE A 88 -9.39 24.92 3.81
CA PHE A 88 -8.43 25.82 3.17
C PHE A 88 -7.00 25.66 3.72
N THR A 89 -6.65 24.43 4.11
CA THR A 89 -5.34 24.09 4.66
C THR A 89 -4.53 23.31 3.64
N SER A 90 -3.43 23.91 3.15
CA SER A 90 -2.42 23.18 2.37
C SER A 90 -1.32 22.66 3.28
N TYR A 91 -1.05 21.37 3.23
CA TYR A 91 0.04 20.74 3.97
C TYR A 91 1.35 20.68 3.19
N CYS A 92 1.27 20.76 1.86
CA CYS A 92 2.41 20.72 0.95
C CYS A 92 3.01 22.11 0.78
N ARG A 93 4.33 22.17 0.67
CA ARG A 93 5.08 23.35 0.27
C ARG A 93 4.62 23.85 -1.12
N PRO A 94 4.52 25.17 -1.34
CA PRO A 94 3.98 25.73 -2.58
C PRO A 94 4.89 25.49 -3.80
N GLU A 95 6.18 25.19 -3.61
CA GLU A 95 7.09 24.90 -4.70
C GLU A 95 6.70 23.59 -5.39
N THR A 96 6.54 23.65 -6.72
CA THR A 96 6.09 22.53 -7.56
C THR A 96 6.96 21.27 -7.43
N PHE A 97 8.24 21.42 -7.13
CA PHE A 97 9.15 20.31 -6.88
C PHE A 97 8.65 19.38 -5.76
N TYR A 98 8.27 19.92 -4.60
CA TYR A 98 7.81 19.10 -3.48
C TYR A 98 6.48 18.41 -3.78
N PHE A 99 5.61 19.06 -4.55
CA PHE A 99 4.36 18.44 -4.97
C PHE A 99 4.60 17.27 -5.95
N PHE A 100 5.31 17.50 -7.06
CA PHE A 100 5.46 16.46 -8.08
C PHE A 100 6.44 15.36 -7.67
N ALA A 101 7.59 15.72 -7.10
CA ALA A 101 8.63 14.75 -6.78
C ALA A 101 8.34 14.00 -5.48
N TYR A 102 7.89 14.69 -4.43
CA TYR A 102 7.71 14.03 -3.13
C TYR A 102 6.27 13.60 -2.93
N TYR A 103 5.30 14.50 -3.09
CA TYR A 103 3.91 14.18 -2.79
C TYR A 103 3.32 13.21 -3.82
N LEU A 104 3.49 13.48 -5.13
CA LEU A 104 2.92 12.63 -6.17
C LEU A 104 3.80 11.41 -6.47
N LEU A 105 5.06 11.61 -6.88
CA LEU A 105 5.89 10.53 -7.41
C LEU A 105 6.25 9.51 -6.34
N CYS A 106 6.62 9.92 -5.11
CA CYS A 106 6.90 8.94 -4.06
C CYS A 106 5.65 8.09 -3.83
N ASN A 107 4.49 8.67 -3.51
CA ASN A 107 3.29 7.86 -3.24
C ASN A 107 2.77 7.08 -4.46
N ALA A 108 3.04 7.51 -5.70
CA ALA A 108 2.60 6.81 -6.91
C ALA A 108 3.06 5.33 -6.97
N PHE A 109 4.22 4.99 -6.42
CA PHE A 109 4.66 3.59 -6.36
C PHE A 109 3.73 2.72 -5.51
N TRP A 110 3.16 3.28 -4.44
CA TRP A 110 2.21 2.63 -3.52
C TRP A 110 0.78 2.55 -4.09
N ILE A 111 0.54 3.14 -5.26
CA ILE A 111 -0.69 2.95 -6.04
C ILE A 111 -0.45 1.93 -7.15
N VAL A 112 0.55 2.19 -8.00
CA VAL A 112 0.76 1.45 -9.24
C VAL A 112 1.19 0.02 -8.95
N ILE A 113 2.16 -0.19 -8.06
CA ILE A 113 2.69 -1.54 -7.77
C ILE A 113 1.60 -2.40 -7.12
N PRO A 114 0.89 -1.96 -6.06
CA PRO A 114 -0.19 -2.76 -5.48
C PRO A 114 -1.30 -3.12 -6.46
N LEU A 115 -1.71 -2.20 -7.35
CA LEU A 115 -2.71 -2.51 -8.39
C LEU A 115 -2.25 -3.63 -9.31
N LEU A 116 -0.99 -3.60 -9.77
CA LEU A 116 -0.42 -4.65 -10.60
C LEU A 116 -0.35 -5.99 -9.85
N LEU A 117 0.03 -5.96 -8.58
CA LEU A 117 0.13 -7.16 -7.74
C LEU A 117 -1.25 -7.78 -7.44
N ILE A 118 -2.28 -6.96 -7.23
CA ILE A 118 -3.67 -7.41 -7.09
C ILE A 118 -4.13 -8.07 -8.39
N TRP A 119 -3.94 -7.41 -9.53
CA TRP A 119 -4.34 -7.94 -10.82
C TRP A 119 -3.65 -9.28 -11.14
N GLN A 120 -2.34 -9.34 -10.92
CA GLN A 120 -1.57 -10.57 -11.10
C GLN A 120 -2.11 -11.71 -10.23
N SER A 121 -2.32 -11.45 -8.94
CA SER A 121 -2.75 -12.48 -8.00
C SER A 121 -4.19 -12.93 -8.23
N ALA A 122 -5.09 -12.01 -8.60
CA ALA A 122 -6.46 -12.34 -8.98
C ALA A 122 -6.49 -13.22 -10.23
N LYS A 123 -5.67 -12.91 -11.24
CA LYS A 123 -5.56 -13.70 -12.47
C LYS A 123 -5.05 -15.12 -12.20
N GLU A 124 -3.98 -15.28 -11.43
CA GLU A 124 -3.44 -16.60 -11.12
C GLU A 124 -4.38 -17.43 -10.23
N THR A 125 -5.03 -16.79 -9.26
CA THR A 125 -6.05 -17.44 -8.43
C THR A 125 -7.23 -17.92 -9.29
N GLY A 126 -7.72 -17.09 -10.22
CA GLY A 126 -8.79 -17.46 -11.15
C GLY A 126 -8.42 -18.64 -12.05
N LYS A 127 -7.18 -18.67 -12.57
CA LYS A 127 -6.68 -19.82 -13.36
C LYS A 127 -6.63 -21.11 -12.52
N ALA A 128 -6.19 -21.03 -11.26
CA ALA A 128 -6.11 -22.18 -10.38
C ALA A 128 -7.50 -22.79 -10.14
N PHE A 129 -8.50 -21.96 -9.82
CA PHE A 129 -9.88 -22.42 -9.64
C PHE A 129 -10.50 -22.95 -10.93
N ALA A 130 -10.24 -22.34 -12.08
CA ALA A 130 -10.74 -22.84 -13.37
C ALA A 130 -10.19 -24.25 -13.69
N LYS A 131 -8.91 -24.51 -13.40
CA LYS A 131 -8.31 -25.84 -13.55
C LYS A 131 -8.93 -26.85 -12.59
N LEU A 132 -9.13 -26.48 -11.33
CA LEU A 132 -9.75 -27.36 -10.33
C LEU A 132 -11.17 -27.77 -10.76
N GLN A 133 -12.00 -26.82 -11.20
CA GLN A 133 -13.35 -27.09 -11.69
C GLN A 133 -13.37 -28.01 -12.92
N ALA A 134 -12.38 -27.90 -13.80
CA ALA A 134 -12.28 -28.77 -14.98
C ALA A 134 -11.93 -30.22 -14.59
N LEU A 135 -11.05 -30.40 -13.59
CA LEU A 135 -10.69 -31.72 -13.07
C LEU A 135 -11.88 -32.39 -12.37
N GLU A 136 -12.59 -31.66 -11.50
CA GLU A 136 -13.78 -32.16 -10.80
C GLU A 136 -14.87 -32.62 -11.79
N LYS A 137 -15.12 -31.84 -12.85
CA LYS A 137 -16.07 -32.23 -13.91
C LYS A 137 -15.62 -33.46 -14.70
N GLY A 138 -14.32 -33.63 -14.90
CA GLY A 138 -13.73 -34.78 -15.58
C GLY A 138 -13.86 -36.07 -14.75
N ASP A 139 -13.63 -35.98 -13.45
CA ASP A 139 -13.74 -37.13 -12.53
C ASP A 139 -15.20 -37.57 -12.36
N ILE A 140 -16.15 -36.63 -12.27
CA ILE A 140 -17.59 -36.96 -12.26
C ILE A 140 -17.98 -37.76 -13.52
N LYS A 141 -17.47 -37.40 -14.70
CA LYS A 141 -17.75 -38.12 -15.95
C LYS A 141 -17.12 -39.51 -16.04
N LYS A 142 -16.09 -39.83 -15.25
CA LYS A 142 -15.47 -41.16 -15.23
C LYS A 142 -16.18 -42.16 -14.32
N HIS A 143 -17.03 -41.67 -13.42
CA HIS A 143 -17.74 -42.48 -12.42
C HIS A 143 -19.24 -42.67 -12.74
N ILE A 144 -19.69 -42.21 -13.91
CA ILE A 144 -21.02 -42.44 -14.48
C ILE A 144 -20.84 -43.34 -15.71
#